data_AF-A0A0F9GV09-F1
#
_entry.id   AF-A0A0F9GV09-F1
#
_cell.length_a   1.000
_cell.length_b   1.000
_cell.length_c   1.000
_cell.angle_alpha   90.00
_cell.angle_beta   90.00
_cell.angle_gamma   90.00
#
_symmetry.space_group_name_H-M   'P 1'
#
loop_
_entity.id
_entity.type
_entity.pdbx_description
1 polymer ?
#
loop_
_entity_poly.entity_id
_entity_poly.type
_entity_poly.pdbx_seq_one_letter_code
_entity_poly.pdbx_strand_id
1 'polypeptide(L)'
;MSQWTHLAGIIRLDNLLRRIAPGAPIAKDVIRILLEDAPGGSEGGCLFKFVEWPVTDSFEEKDHTNVYSAGVYWGDAIISADLRDVGNDDEEIESITQWFTGLAKKFWDAKLVMRQAVLEIDVEYKYNRVLQLVDQEEYTWIDTTTPKEASD
;
A
#
# COMPACT_ATOMS: atom_id res chain seq x y z
N MET A 1 -19.96 -2.23 21.92
CA MET A 1 -20.28 -0.99 21.18
C MET A 1 -19.77 -1.18 19.77
N SER A 2 -20.40 -0.59 18.75
CA SER A 2 -19.88 -0.63 17.38
C SER A 2 -18.55 0.13 17.35
N GLN A 3 -17.54 -0.44 16.70
CA GLN A 3 -16.18 0.10 16.63
C GLN A 3 -15.84 0.47 15.19
N TRP A 4 -15.14 1.59 15.00
CA TRP A 4 -14.59 1.98 13.71
C TRP A 4 -13.11 1.62 13.63
N THR A 5 -12.70 1.10 12.47
CA THR A 5 -11.29 0.97 12.09
C THR A 5 -11.04 1.82 10.84
N HIS A 6 -10.16 2.80 10.96
CA HIS A 6 -9.75 3.65 9.84
C HIS A 6 -8.46 3.12 9.24
N LEU A 7 -8.41 3.04 7.91
CA LEU A 7 -7.22 2.65 7.17
C LEU A 7 -6.75 3.82 6.31
N ALA A 8 -5.46 4.14 6.38
CA ALA A 8 -4.82 5.11 5.50
C ALA A 8 -3.46 4.59 5.06
N GLY A 9 -3.22 4.50 3.75
CA GLY A 9 -1.98 3.92 3.25
C GLY A 9 -1.53 4.46 1.91
N ILE A 10 -0.22 4.31 1.66
CA ILE A 10 0.41 4.64 0.38
C ILE A 10 1.43 3.57 0.01
N ILE A 11 1.43 3.18 -1.25
CA ILE A 11 2.34 2.20 -1.83
C ILE A 11 2.99 2.81 -3.07
N ARG A 12 4.32 2.96 -3.01
CA ARG A 12 5.14 3.35 -4.15
C ARG A 12 5.41 2.14 -5.01
N LEU A 13 4.97 2.19 -6.27
CA LEU A 13 5.14 1.12 -7.25
C LEU A 13 6.11 1.50 -8.35
N ASP A 14 7.00 0.56 -8.62
CA ASP A 14 7.99 0.57 -9.69
C ASP A 14 7.50 -0.41 -10.79
N ASN A 15 7.52 -0.02 -12.07
CA ASN A 15 7.08 -0.88 -13.20
C ASN A 15 8.26 -1.17 -14.14
N LEU A 16 8.88 -2.33 -13.94
CA LEU A 16 10.06 -2.77 -14.69
C LEU A 16 9.78 -3.09 -16.15
N LEU A 17 8.53 -3.43 -16.50
CA LEU A 17 8.17 -3.92 -17.82
C LEU A 17 7.60 -2.85 -18.75
N ARG A 18 7.18 -1.70 -18.21
CA ARG A 18 6.49 -0.65 -18.99
C ARG A 18 7.25 -0.18 -20.23
N ARG A 19 8.58 -0.25 -20.20
CA ARG A 19 9.45 0.18 -21.31
C ARG A 19 9.71 -0.89 -22.37
N ILE A 20 9.45 -2.16 -22.07
CA ILE A 20 10.01 -3.27 -22.87
C ILE A 20 9.01 -4.36 -23.27
N ALA A 21 7.77 -4.35 -22.76
CA ALA A 21 6.83 -5.45 -23.01
C ALA A 21 5.41 -4.98 -23.43
N PRO A 22 4.87 -5.49 -24.55
CA PRO A 22 3.43 -5.48 -24.80
C PRO A 22 2.71 -6.23 -23.68
N GLY A 23 1.75 -5.60 -23.00
CA GLY A 23 1.04 -6.19 -21.87
C GLY A 23 1.58 -5.79 -20.48
N ALA A 24 2.40 -4.74 -20.39
CA ALA A 24 2.77 -4.15 -19.11
C ALA A 24 1.52 -3.77 -18.28
N PRO A 25 1.57 -3.93 -16.95
CA PRO A 25 0.45 -3.59 -16.08
C PRO A 25 0.01 -2.14 -16.27
N ILE A 26 -1.31 -1.94 -16.29
CA ILE A 26 -1.93 -0.61 -16.33
C ILE A 26 -2.51 -0.26 -14.96
N ALA A 27 -2.89 1.00 -14.77
CA ALA A 27 -3.49 1.48 -13.52
C ALA A 27 -4.65 0.59 -13.00
N LYS A 28 -5.46 0.04 -13.92
CA LYS A 28 -6.56 -0.87 -13.57
C LYS A 28 -6.09 -2.18 -12.94
N ASP A 29 -4.92 -2.69 -13.32
CA ASP A 29 -4.36 -3.92 -12.74
C ASP A 29 -3.93 -3.69 -11.29
N VAL A 30 -3.38 -2.51 -10.98
CA VAL A 30 -3.04 -2.11 -9.60
C VAL A 30 -4.29 -2.11 -8.73
N ILE A 31 -5.35 -1.44 -9.18
CA ILE A 31 -6.61 -1.40 -8.43
C ILE A 31 -7.21 -2.81 -8.27
N ARG A 32 -7.13 -3.66 -9.29
CA ARG A 32 -7.60 -5.06 -9.20
C ARG A 32 -6.84 -5.84 -8.12
N ILE A 33 -5.50 -5.71 -8.07
CA ILE A 33 -4.67 -6.38 -7.06
C ILE A 33 -5.02 -5.90 -5.66
N LEU A 34 -5.21 -4.58 -5.48
CA LEU A 34 -5.57 -3.99 -4.19
C LEU A 34 -6.94 -4.45 -3.68
N LEU A 35 -7.92 -4.62 -4.58
CA LEU A 35 -9.26 -5.09 -4.25
C LEU A 35 -9.31 -6.57 -3.84
N GLU A 36 -8.31 -7.35 -4.23
CA GLU A 36 -8.28 -8.78 -3.98
C GLU A 36 -8.07 -9.05 -2.48
N ASP A 37 -9.11 -9.59 -1.84
CA ASP A 37 -9.18 -9.87 -0.40
C ASP A 37 -9.07 -8.60 0.47
N ALA A 38 -9.41 -7.44 -0.08
CA ALA A 38 -9.41 -6.19 0.68
C ALA A 38 -10.36 -6.26 1.88
N PRO A 39 -9.98 -5.72 3.04
CA PRO A 39 -10.84 -5.74 4.22
C PRO A 39 -12.10 -4.90 3.97
N GLY A 40 -13.20 -5.38 4.54
CA GLY A 40 -14.52 -4.77 4.47
C GLY A 40 -15.18 -4.77 5.85
N GLY A 41 -15.95 -3.72 6.12
CA GLY A 41 -16.80 -3.59 7.29
C GLY A 41 -18.28 -3.65 6.93
N SER A 42 -19.15 -3.49 7.93
CA SER A 42 -20.59 -3.57 7.76
C SER A 42 -21.20 -2.42 6.92
N GLU A 43 -20.50 -1.29 6.79
CA GLU A 43 -20.94 -0.11 6.03
C GLU A 43 -20.15 0.18 4.74
N GLY A 44 -19.18 -0.66 4.38
CA GLY A 44 -18.37 -0.44 3.18
C GLY A 44 -17.03 -1.16 3.22
N GLY A 45 -16.19 -0.87 2.22
CA GLY A 45 -14.85 -1.45 2.13
C GLY A 45 -13.81 -0.40 1.76
N CYS A 46 -12.60 -0.87 1.48
CA CYS A 46 -11.51 0.00 1.09
C CYS A 46 -11.77 0.74 -0.22
N LEU A 47 -11.37 2.00 -0.26
CA LEU A 47 -11.28 2.82 -1.45
C LEU A 47 -9.82 2.90 -1.91
N PHE A 48 -9.62 2.79 -3.22
CA PHE A 48 -8.30 2.77 -3.82
C PHE A 48 -8.18 3.82 -4.92
N LYS A 49 -7.04 4.49 -4.97
CA LYS A 49 -6.68 5.40 -6.06
C LYS A 49 -5.26 5.09 -6.50
N PHE A 50 -5.03 5.07 -7.81
CA PHE A 50 -3.69 5.01 -8.37
C PHE A 50 -3.37 6.33 -9.04
N VAL A 51 -2.27 6.96 -8.62
CA VAL A 51 -1.71 8.16 -9.23
C VAL A 51 -0.52 7.73 -10.05
N GLU A 52 -0.72 7.71 -11.37
CA GLU A 52 0.35 7.42 -12.30
C GLU A 52 1.26 8.65 -12.45
N TRP A 53 2.56 8.47 -12.24
CA TRP A 53 3.54 9.52 -12.45
C TRP A 53 4.05 9.50 -13.89
N PRO A 54 4.19 10.67 -14.53
CA PRO A 54 4.73 10.75 -15.87
C PRO A 54 6.16 10.23 -15.85
N VAL A 55 6.40 9.14 -16.60
CA VAL A 55 7.75 8.70 -16.92
C VAL A 55 8.32 9.78 -17.85
N THR A 56 9.18 10.65 -17.33
CA THR A 56 9.85 11.62 -18.19
C THR A 56 10.85 10.86 -19.05
N ASP A 57 10.58 10.78 -20.36
CA ASP A 57 11.48 10.16 -21.33
C ASP A 57 12.77 10.96 -21.55
N SER A 58 12.86 12.18 -21.02
CA SER A 58 14.02 13.05 -21.18
C SER A 58 15.09 12.76 -20.13
N PHE A 59 15.97 11.81 -20.42
CA PHE A 59 17.37 11.93 -20.01
C PHE A 59 18.00 13.03 -20.89
N GLU A 60 17.94 14.30 -20.49
CA GLU A 60 18.98 15.22 -20.94
C GLU A 60 20.20 14.97 -20.05
N GLU A 61 21.19 14.25 -20.57
CA GLU A 61 22.54 14.26 -20.00
C GLU A 61 23.07 15.69 -20.08
N LYS A 62 22.83 16.47 -19.03
CA LYS A 62 23.67 17.63 -18.70
C LYS A 62 24.38 17.31 -17.40
N ASP A 63 25.69 17.19 -17.50
CA ASP A 63 26.66 17.34 -16.41
C ASP A 63 26.88 16.18 -15.43
N HIS A 64 26.79 14.91 -15.87
CA HIS A 64 27.38 13.74 -15.17
C HIS A 64 27.11 13.60 -13.66
N THR A 65 26.08 14.23 -13.12
CA THR A 65 25.67 14.11 -11.72
C THR A 65 24.45 13.21 -11.64
N ASN A 66 24.65 12.02 -11.07
CA ASN A 66 23.67 10.98 -10.76
C ASN A 66 22.20 11.47 -10.69
N VAL A 67 21.48 11.32 -11.80
CA VAL A 67 20.02 11.42 -11.80
C VAL A 67 19.51 10.01 -11.48
N TYR A 68 19.04 9.82 -10.25
CA TYR A 68 18.39 8.59 -9.82
C TYR A 68 17.26 8.22 -10.78
N SER A 69 17.51 7.23 -11.64
CA SER A 69 16.55 6.29 -12.22
C SER A 69 15.12 6.81 -12.46
N ALA A 70 14.95 7.81 -13.32
CA ALA A 70 13.64 8.31 -13.78
C ALA A 70 12.85 7.31 -14.66
N GLY A 71 13.27 6.04 -14.72
CA GLY A 71 12.71 5.04 -15.65
C GLY A 71 11.91 3.91 -15.04
N VAL A 72 11.95 3.74 -13.72
CA VAL A 72 11.35 2.58 -13.04
C VAL A 72 10.18 2.98 -12.14
N TYR A 73 10.26 4.15 -11.50
CA TYR A 73 9.15 4.65 -10.70
C TYR A 73 7.93 4.92 -11.58
N TRP A 74 6.79 4.34 -11.21
CA TRP A 74 5.59 4.37 -12.03
C TRP A 74 4.44 5.12 -11.39
N GLY A 75 4.20 4.93 -10.09
CA GLY A 75 2.97 5.42 -9.49
C GLY A 75 2.87 5.23 -7.99
N ASP A 76 1.93 5.96 -7.38
CA ASP A 76 1.50 5.74 -6.01
C ASP A 76 0.10 5.13 -5.98
N ALA A 77 -0.05 4.00 -5.29
CA ALA A 77 -1.35 3.49 -4.89
C ALA A 77 -1.71 4.03 -3.50
N ILE A 78 -2.89 4.62 -3.38
CA ILE A 78 -3.42 5.22 -2.16
C ILE A 78 -4.58 4.36 -1.67
N ILE A 79 -4.58 4.08 -0.38
CA ILE A 79 -5.57 3.29 0.35
C ILE A 79 -6.27 4.21 1.35
N SER A 80 -7.59 4.16 1.39
CA SER A 80 -8.39 4.84 2.41
C SER A 80 -9.62 4.00 2.74
N ALA A 81 -9.94 3.79 4.01
CA ALA A 81 -11.15 3.07 4.41
C ALA A 81 -11.66 3.53 5.78
N ASP A 82 -12.98 3.51 5.93
CA ASP A 82 -13.67 3.59 7.22
C ASP A 82 -14.48 2.30 7.39
N LEU A 83 -13.96 1.36 8.18
CA LEU A 83 -14.53 0.03 8.35
C LEU A 83 -15.30 -0.05 9.66
N ARG A 84 -16.63 -0.11 9.56
CA ARG A 84 -17.49 -0.30 10.73
C ARG A 84 -17.56 -1.77 11.15
N ASP A 85 -17.59 -1.99 12.47
CA ASP A 85 -17.65 -3.30 13.12
C ASP A 85 -16.44 -4.19 12.80
N VAL A 86 -15.28 -3.57 12.55
CA VAL A 86 -13.98 -4.23 12.34
C VAL A 86 -13.01 -3.76 13.41
N GLY A 87 -12.14 -4.66 13.88
CA GLY A 87 -11.12 -4.39 14.89
C GLY A 87 -11.55 -4.72 16.32
N ASN A 88 -12.67 -5.43 16.45
CA ASN A 88 -13.22 -5.85 17.74
C ASN A 88 -12.29 -6.85 18.44
N ASP A 89 -11.61 -7.68 17.65
CA ASP A 89 -10.59 -8.61 18.10
C ASP A 89 -9.28 -8.44 17.31
N ASP A 90 -8.24 -9.11 17.78
CA ASP A 90 -6.91 -9.00 17.20
C ASP A 90 -6.75 -9.87 15.93
N GLU A 91 -7.65 -10.85 15.70
CA GLU A 91 -7.64 -11.69 14.50
C GLU A 91 -8.07 -10.87 13.27
N GLU A 92 -9.08 -10.01 13.42
CA GLU A 92 -9.52 -9.08 12.37
C GLU A 92 -8.38 -8.14 11.95
N ILE A 93 -7.63 -7.59 12.91
CA ILE A 93 -6.53 -6.67 12.61
C ILE A 93 -5.31 -7.41 12.03
N GLU A 94 -5.09 -8.65 12.47
CA GLU A 94 -4.09 -9.50 11.86
C GLU A 94 -4.44 -9.85 10.42
N SER A 95 -5.73 -10.05 10.08
CA SER A 95 -6.15 -10.27 8.70
C SER A 95 -5.87 -9.07 7.79
N ILE A 96 -6.05 -7.84 8.29
CA ILE A 96 -5.69 -6.60 7.57
C ILE A 96 -4.16 -6.54 7.34
N THR A 97 -3.39 -6.91 8.35
CA THR A 97 -1.92 -6.95 8.28
C THR A 97 -1.46 -7.98 7.25
N GLN A 98 -2.03 -9.18 7.25
CA GLN A 98 -1.72 -10.24 6.28
C GLN A 98 -2.13 -9.86 4.86
N TRP A 99 -3.29 -9.23 4.68
CA TRP A 99 -3.70 -8.69 3.39
C TRP A 99 -2.65 -7.70 2.86
N PHE A 100 -2.30 -6.68 3.65
CA PHE A 100 -1.38 -5.63 3.21
C PHE A 100 0.03 -6.16 2.91
N THR A 101 0.57 -7.00 3.80
CA THR A 101 1.90 -7.62 3.62
C THR A 101 1.92 -8.59 2.43
N GLY A 102 0.81 -9.28 2.16
CA GLY A 102 0.64 -10.17 1.01
C GLY A 102 0.63 -9.45 -0.34
N LEU A 103 0.31 -8.15 -0.39
CA LEU A 103 0.31 -7.37 -1.63
C LEU A 103 1.67 -7.36 -2.33
N ALA A 104 2.78 -7.41 -1.58
CA ALA A 104 4.13 -7.47 -2.13
C ALA A 104 4.29 -8.62 -3.14
N LYS A 105 3.82 -9.81 -2.76
CA LYS A 105 3.83 -10.99 -3.64
C LYS A 105 2.90 -10.80 -4.85
N LYS A 106 1.68 -10.30 -4.63
CA LYS A 106 0.70 -10.10 -5.72
C LYS A 106 1.23 -9.11 -6.77
N PHE A 107 1.84 -8.00 -6.32
CA PHE A 107 2.49 -7.04 -7.22
C PHE A 107 3.69 -7.64 -7.95
N TRP A 108 4.55 -8.39 -7.26
CA TRP A 108 5.68 -9.05 -7.87
C TRP A 108 5.27 -10.03 -8.98
N ASP A 109 4.23 -10.83 -8.73
CA ASP A 109 3.68 -11.76 -9.71
C ASP A 109 3.13 -11.01 -10.94
N ALA A 110 2.55 -9.82 -10.72
CA ALA A 110 2.15 -8.86 -11.76
C ALA A 110 3.30 -8.05 -12.36
N LYS A 111 4.56 -8.34 -12.01
CA LYS A 111 5.78 -7.67 -12.52
C LYS A 111 5.88 -6.19 -12.11
N LEU A 112 5.25 -5.85 -11.00
CA LEU A 112 5.37 -4.57 -10.31
C LEU A 112 6.22 -4.77 -9.06
N VAL A 113 7.09 -3.81 -8.76
CA VAL A 113 7.91 -3.85 -7.54
C VAL A 113 7.32 -2.87 -6.54
N MET A 114 6.97 -3.37 -5.36
CA MET A 114 6.61 -2.54 -4.23
C MET A 114 7.89 -1.97 -3.61
N ARG A 115 8.17 -0.70 -3.87
CA ARG A 115 9.41 -0.06 -3.45
C ARG A 115 9.34 0.40 -1.99
N GLN A 116 8.24 1.06 -1.65
CA GLN A 116 7.98 1.59 -0.32
C GLN A 116 6.49 1.46 -0.07
N ALA A 117 6.11 1.14 1.16
CA ALA A 117 4.71 1.03 1.53
C ALA A 117 4.53 1.37 3.01
N VAL A 118 3.47 2.10 3.30
CA VAL A 118 3.02 2.39 4.66
C VAL A 118 1.51 2.20 4.73
N LEU A 119 1.04 1.56 5.79
CA LEU A 119 -0.37 1.47 6.16
C LEU A 119 -0.53 1.83 7.63
N GLU A 120 -1.36 2.82 7.91
CA GLU A 120 -1.87 3.13 9.23
C GLU A 120 -3.23 2.45 9.41
N ILE A 121 -3.37 1.76 10.54
CA ILE A 121 -4.58 1.10 11.02
C ILE A 121 -4.93 1.77 12.35
N ASP A 122 -5.98 2.58 12.33
CA ASP A 122 -6.45 3.31 13.51
C ASP A 122 -7.74 2.67 14.04
N VAL A 123 -7.63 1.95 15.14
CA VAL A 123 -8.78 1.29 15.79
C VAL A 123 -9.32 2.25 16.85
N GLU A 124 -10.56 2.71 16.64
CA GLU A 124 -11.20 3.71 17.48
C GLU A 124 -11.14 3.32 18.97
N TYR A 125 -10.66 4.24 19.80
CA TYR A 125 -10.47 4.09 21.25
C TYR A 125 -9.54 2.95 21.73
N LYS A 126 -8.91 2.17 20.84
CA LYS A 126 -8.08 1.02 21.23
C LYS A 126 -6.59 1.30 21.00
N TYR A 127 -6.17 1.49 19.76
CA TYR A 127 -4.78 1.74 19.41
C TYR A 127 -4.65 2.31 17.99
N ASN A 128 -3.43 2.74 17.69
CA ASN A 128 -2.97 3.01 16.34
C ASN A 128 -1.83 2.03 15.99
N ARG A 129 -1.87 1.42 14.81
CA ARG A 129 -0.86 0.48 14.31
C ARG A 129 -0.35 0.95 12.95
N VAL A 130 0.96 1.10 12.81
CA VAL A 130 1.60 1.48 11.54
C VAL A 130 2.49 0.34 11.05
N LEU A 131 2.21 -0.11 9.83
CA LEU A 131 3.00 -1.08 9.09
C LEU A 131 3.84 -0.36 8.04
N GLN A 132 5.15 -0.55 8.06
CA GLN A 132 6.09 0.06 7.12
C GLN A 132 6.99 -0.99 6.48
N LEU A 133 7.11 -0.95 5.15
CA LEU A 133 8.09 -1.75 4.41
C LEU A 133 9.47 -1.08 4.49
N VAL A 134 10.49 -1.82 4.93
CA VAL A 134 11.85 -1.28 5.12
C VAL A 134 12.89 -1.94 4.20
N ASP A 135 12.74 -3.23 3.89
CA ASP A 135 13.65 -3.95 3.01
C ASP A 135 12.87 -4.72 1.94
N GLN A 136 13.32 -4.64 0.67
CA GLN A 136 12.71 -5.31 -0.47
C GLN A 136 13.28 -6.70 -0.75
N GLU A 137 14.52 -6.99 -0.35
CA GLU A 137 15.12 -8.30 -0.62
C GLU A 137 14.46 -9.39 0.22
N GLU A 138 13.95 -9.01 1.41
CA GLU A 138 13.24 -9.91 2.34
C GLU A 138 11.80 -9.47 2.67
N TYR A 139 11.30 -8.36 2.10
CA TYR A 139 10.00 -7.73 2.45
C TYR A 139 9.81 -7.59 3.97
N THR A 140 10.81 -7.03 4.64
CA THR A 140 10.80 -6.86 6.09
C THR A 140 9.89 -5.70 6.47
N TRP A 141 8.88 -6.02 7.28
CA TRP A 141 7.92 -5.05 7.81
C TRP A 141 8.28 -4.64 9.23
N ILE A 142 8.22 -3.33 9.49
CA ILE A 142 8.19 -2.81 10.85
C ILE A 142 6.73 -2.55 11.21
N ASP A 143 6.35 -3.08 12.37
CA ASP A 143 5.04 -2.89 12.96
C ASP A 143 5.18 -2.11 14.27
N THR A 144 4.55 -0.95 14.32
CA THR A 144 4.53 -0.10 15.51
C THR A 144 3.09 0.06 15.99
N THR A 145 2.78 -0.51 17.15
CA THR A 145 1.47 -0.38 17.79
C THR A 145 1.57 0.53 19.01
N THR A 146 0.75 1.57 19.04
CA THR A 146 0.65 2.53 20.15
C THR A 146 -0.75 2.45 20.76
N PRO A 147 -0.89 2.02 22.04
CA PRO A 147 -2.16 2.06 22.74
C PRO A 147 -2.71 3.48 22.81
N LYS A 148 -4.03 3.65 22.66
CA LYS A 148 -4.70 4.92 22.96
C LYS A 148 -5.08 4.91 24.44
N GLU A 149 -4.68 5.94 25.17
CA GLU A 149 -5.16 6.12 26.55
C GLU A 149 -6.67 6.33 26.52
N ALA A 150 -7.42 5.58 27.34
CA ALA A 150 -8.83 5.85 27.55
C ALA A 150 -8.95 7.25 28.15
N SER A 151 -9.60 8.17 27.42
CA SER A 151 -9.97 9.46 28.01
C SER A 151 -11.16 9.19 28.92
N ASP A 152 -10.91 9.20 30.23
CA ASP A 152 -11.96 9.18 31.27
C ASP A 152 -12.91 10.39 31.16
#